data_AF-B3MYU3-F1
#
_entry.id   AF-B3MYU3-F1
#
_cell.length_a   1.000
_cell.length_b   1.000
_cell.length_c   1.000
_cell.angle_alpha   90.00
_cell.angle_beta   90.00
_cell.angle_gamma   90.00
#
_symmetry.space_group_name_H-M   'P 1'
#
loop_
_entity.id
_entity.type
_entity.pdbx_description
1 polymer ?
#
loop_
_entity_poly.entity_id
_entity_poly.type
_entity_poly.pdbx_seq_one_letter_code
_entity_poly.pdbx_strand_id
1 'polypeptide(L)'
;MIIVWVLLLCGVLNSMAAEDDTQAVDPTTARNDPLEEADELETSTLKAYLAQYDRQCSGNSELSSWLERVRRASKMSKYKLAEKIQIRIGFEVYNERRITLEAEIDDRIEDLDSLIPQQEPNSRCSIFYQRQRNLLKKAKTLTNDKKEQKLKENSVSCPFEDYDDLRNDKEEIEDVSEEPLLVNNGC
;
A
#
# COMPACT_ATOMS: atom_id res chain seq x y z
N MET A 1 30.22 -34.33 -24.25
CA MET A 1 30.86 -33.30 -25.11
C MET A 1 30.78 -31.98 -24.34
N ILE A 2 31.61 -31.77 -23.31
CA ILE A 2 32.91 -31.09 -23.37
C ILE A 2 32.98 -30.09 -24.52
N ILE A 3 32.89 -28.79 -24.22
CA ILE A 3 33.93 -27.82 -24.57
C ILE A 3 33.98 -26.72 -23.49
N VAL A 4 35.10 -26.72 -22.77
CA VAL A 4 35.63 -25.68 -21.89
C VAL A 4 36.36 -24.65 -22.75
N TRP A 5 36.14 -23.35 -22.52
CA TRP A 5 37.05 -22.27 -22.96
C TRP A 5 37.22 -21.31 -21.77
N VAL A 6 38.22 -21.55 -20.93
CA VAL A 6 39.59 -21.00 -21.01
C VAL A 6 39.60 -19.51 -20.68
N LEU A 7 39.89 -19.28 -19.39
CA LEU A 7 40.46 -18.06 -18.82
C LEU A 7 41.69 -17.63 -19.62
N LEU A 8 41.76 -16.36 -20.00
CA LEU A 8 42.97 -15.74 -20.52
C LEU A 8 43.32 -14.56 -19.61
N LEU A 9 44.11 -14.90 -18.60
CA LEU A 9 44.90 -13.97 -17.80
C LEU A 9 46.07 -13.48 -18.68
N CYS A 10 46.06 -12.21 -19.05
CA CYS A 10 47.27 -11.50 -19.44
C CYS A 10 47.54 -10.44 -18.39
N GLY A 11 48.53 -10.72 -17.55
CA GLY A 11 49.18 -9.71 -16.73
C GLY A 11 49.98 -8.74 -17.60
N VAL A 12 49.92 -7.47 -17.24
CA VAL A 12 50.94 -6.49 -17.61
C VAL A 12 51.41 -5.87 -16.30
N LEU A 13 52.59 -6.30 -15.86
CA LEU A 13 53.48 -5.51 -15.01
C LEU A 13 54.09 -4.43 -15.90
N ASN A 14 53.93 -3.16 -15.54
CA ASN A 14 55.04 -2.22 -15.51
C ASN A 14 54.66 -0.85 -14.94
N SER A 15 55.66 -0.29 -14.24
CA SER A 15 55.90 1.12 -13.91
C SER A 15 55.15 1.73 -12.74
N MET A 16 55.81 1.65 -11.58
CA MET A 16 55.79 2.70 -10.57
C MET A 16 56.28 4.02 -11.22
N ALA A 17 55.35 4.93 -11.48
CA ALA A 17 55.63 6.35 -11.49
C ALA A 17 55.11 6.90 -10.16
N ALA A 18 56.02 7.37 -9.32
CA ALA A 18 55.67 8.19 -8.17
C ALA A 18 55.34 9.58 -8.70
N GLU A 19 54.05 9.84 -8.91
CA GLU A 19 53.54 11.20 -9.06
C GLU A 19 53.25 11.73 -7.65
N ASP A 20 54.08 12.70 -7.26
CA ASP A 20 53.89 13.60 -6.14
C ASP A 20 52.68 14.49 -6.44
N ASP A 21 51.49 13.95 -6.24
CA ASP A 21 50.26 14.73 -6.23
C ASP A 21 50.12 15.40 -4.86
N THR A 22 50.84 16.51 -4.71
CA THR A 22 50.46 17.54 -3.75
C THR A 22 49.14 18.13 -4.24
N GLN A 23 48.05 17.40 -4.01
CA GLN A 23 46.70 17.82 -4.33
C GLN A 23 46.37 19.00 -3.41
N ALA A 24 46.51 20.21 -3.95
CA ALA A 24 45.95 21.40 -3.36
C ALA A 24 44.46 21.15 -3.17
N VAL A 25 44.04 20.94 -1.92
CA VAL A 25 42.64 20.86 -1.53
C VAL A 25 42.01 22.19 -1.91
N ASP A 26 41.25 22.20 -2.99
CA ASP A 26 40.39 23.32 -3.38
C ASP A 26 39.48 23.65 -2.19
N PRO A 27 39.57 24.86 -1.60
CA PRO A 27 38.82 25.23 -0.42
C PRO A 27 37.32 25.46 -0.69
N THR A 28 36.83 25.15 -1.89
CA THR A 28 35.45 25.43 -2.32
C THR A 28 34.54 24.20 -2.38
N THR A 29 35.00 23.02 -1.95
CA THR A 29 34.08 21.89 -1.70
C THR A 29 33.66 21.93 -0.24
N ALA A 30 32.64 22.74 0.06
CA ALA A 30 31.90 22.60 1.31
C ALA A 30 31.32 21.18 1.31
N ARG A 31 32.01 20.24 1.97
CA ARG A 31 31.51 18.89 2.19
C ARG A 31 30.24 19.04 3.01
N ASN A 32 29.09 18.88 2.36
CA ASN A 32 27.81 18.91 3.03
C ASN A 32 27.90 18.02 4.28
N ASP A 33 27.46 18.55 5.41
CA ASP A 33 27.38 17.81 6.68
C ASP A 33 26.60 16.50 6.41
N PRO A 34 27.17 15.30 6.67
CA PRO A 34 26.48 14.04 6.41
C PRO A 34 25.09 13.95 7.06
N LEU A 35 24.89 14.66 8.17
CA LEU A 35 23.57 14.77 8.81
C LEU A 35 22.59 15.60 7.98
N GLU A 36 23.06 16.66 7.32
CA GLU A 36 22.26 17.47 6.41
C GLU A 36 21.83 16.66 5.19
N GLU A 37 22.76 15.95 4.55
CA GLU A 37 22.46 15.11 3.38
C GLU A 37 21.42 14.03 3.70
N ALA A 38 21.57 13.36 4.84
CA ALA A 38 20.60 12.37 5.30
C ALA A 38 19.22 12.99 5.62
N ASP A 39 19.20 14.20 6.20
CA ASP A 39 17.95 14.91 6.49
C ASP A 39 17.23 15.38 5.23
N GLU A 40 17.97 15.88 4.25
CA GLU A 40 17.44 16.29 2.95
C GLU A 40 16.81 15.10 2.21
N LEU A 41 17.52 13.98 2.17
CA LEU A 41 17.04 12.73 1.56
C LEU A 41 15.75 12.24 2.22
N GLU A 42 15.73 12.18 3.56
CA GLU A 42 14.59 11.70 4.32
C GLU A 42 13.39 12.64 4.17
N THR A 43 13.62 13.97 4.22
CA THR A 43 12.59 14.99 4.01
C THR A 43 12.00 14.90 2.59
N SER A 44 12.84 14.70 1.59
CA SER A 44 12.41 14.52 0.19
C SER A 44 11.52 13.29 0.05
N THR A 45 11.93 12.16 0.64
CA THR A 45 11.15 10.91 0.65
C THR A 45 9.77 11.10 1.27
N LEU A 46 9.69 11.70 2.46
CA LEU A 46 8.43 11.96 3.14
C LEU A 46 7.51 12.88 2.32
N LYS A 47 8.06 13.91 1.67
CA LYS A 47 7.29 14.80 0.76
C LYS A 47 6.77 14.06 -0.47
N ALA A 48 7.54 13.13 -1.01
CA ALA A 48 7.11 12.31 -2.14
C ALA A 48 5.89 11.46 -1.79
N TYR A 49 5.84 10.87 -0.59
CA TYR A 49 4.64 10.16 -0.13
C TYR A 49 3.42 11.04 0.01
N LEU A 50 3.58 12.25 0.57
CA LEU A 50 2.47 13.20 0.62
C LEU A 50 1.94 13.47 -0.78
N ALA A 51 2.82 13.80 -1.73
CA ALA A 51 2.41 14.07 -3.11
C ALA A 51 1.70 12.87 -3.78
N GLN A 52 2.17 11.65 -3.50
CA GLN A 52 1.61 10.42 -4.07
C GLN A 52 0.22 10.07 -3.51
N TYR A 53 0.02 10.26 -2.20
CA TYR A 53 -1.13 9.72 -1.48
C TYR A 53 -2.14 10.78 -1.00
N ASP A 54 -1.87 12.09 -1.16
CA ASP A 54 -2.74 13.18 -0.69
C ASP A 54 -4.20 13.00 -1.17
N ARG A 55 -4.39 12.58 -2.42
CA ARG A 55 -5.74 12.42 -3.00
C ARG A 55 -6.44 11.14 -2.61
N GLN A 56 -5.73 10.19 -2.00
CA GLN A 56 -6.24 8.86 -1.66
C GLN A 56 -6.74 8.78 -0.20
N CYS A 57 -6.53 9.83 0.60
CA CYS A 57 -6.88 9.81 2.02
C CYS A 57 -8.39 9.91 2.30
N SER A 58 -9.19 10.38 1.33
CA SER A 58 -10.64 10.54 1.47
C SER A 58 -11.34 9.21 1.78
N GLY A 59 -12.01 9.16 2.92
CA GLY A 59 -12.77 7.99 3.37
C GLY A 59 -11.93 6.92 4.10
N ASN A 60 -10.60 7.06 4.17
CA ASN A 60 -9.73 6.15 4.91
C ASN A 60 -9.02 6.88 6.06
N SER A 61 -9.62 6.82 7.25
CA SER A 61 -9.13 7.51 8.45
C SER A 61 -7.74 7.04 8.90
N GLU A 62 -7.39 5.78 8.63
CA GLU A 62 -6.06 5.25 8.95
C GLU A 62 -4.99 5.86 8.03
N LEU A 63 -5.26 5.95 6.73
CA LEU A 63 -4.36 6.60 5.78
C LEU A 63 -4.22 8.09 6.10
N SER A 64 -5.31 8.80 6.40
CA SER A 64 -5.25 10.22 6.81
C SER A 64 -4.36 10.42 8.05
N SER A 65 -4.51 9.55 9.07
CA SER A 65 -3.69 9.60 10.29
C SER A 65 -2.20 9.40 10.00
N TRP A 66 -1.87 8.46 9.11
CA TRP A 66 -0.50 8.23 8.68
C TRP A 66 0.08 9.39 7.87
N LEU A 67 -0.66 9.94 6.91
CA LEU A 67 -0.20 11.10 6.13
C LEU A 67 0.01 12.33 7.01
N GLU A 68 -0.80 12.52 8.06
CA GLU A 68 -0.57 13.55 9.07
C GLU A 68 0.75 13.35 9.84
N ARG A 69 1.10 12.11 10.19
CA ARG A 69 2.40 11.79 10.81
C ARG A 69 3.56 12.09 9.86
N VAL A 70 3.45 11.66 8.60
CA VAL A 70 4.44 11.93 7.53
C VAL A 70 4.60 13.44 7.31
N ARG A 71 3.50 14.20 7.32
CA ARG A 71 3.49 15.67 7.16
C ARG A 71 4.16 16.40 8.32
N ARG A 72 4.00 15.90 9.54
CA ARG A 72 4.75 16.44 10.69
C ARG A 72 6.24 16.09 10.60
N ALA A 73 6.56 14.85 10.26
CA ALA A 73 7.93 14.37 10.12
C ALA A 73 8.71 15.17 9.07
N SER A 74 8.10 15.47 7.91
CA SER A 74 8.75 16.23 6.83
C SER A 74 9.10 17.68 7.19
N LYS A 75 8.58 18.19 8.32
CA LYS A 75 8.87 19.54 8.86
C LYS A 75 9.79 19.51 10.08
N MET A 76 10.20 18.34 10.55
CA MET A 76 11.12 18.21 11.68
C MET A 76 12.54 18.70 11.30
N SER A 77 13.32 19.10 12.31
CA SER A 77 14.73 19.48 12.10
C SER A 77 15.63 18.25 11.89
N LYS A 78 16.81 18.47 11.32
CA LYS A 78 17.84 17.41 11.15
C LYS A 78 18.27 16.70 12.42
N TYR A 79 18.15 17.35 13.58
CA TYR A 79 18.42 16.73 14.88
C TYR A 79 17.37 15.69 15.30
N LYS A 80 16.28 15.57 14.54
CA LYS A 80 15.22 14.56 14.70
C LYS A 80 15.24 13.50 13.60
N LEU A 81 16.37 13.34 12.90
CA LEU A 81 16.50 12.38 11.79
C LEU A 81 16.05 10.96 12.16
N ALA A 82 16.39 10.46 13.35
CA ALA A 82 15.94 9.14 13.81
C ALA A 82 14.41 9.03 13.90
N GLU A 83 13.73 10.09 14.33
CA GLU A 83 12.26 10.14 14.41
C GLU A 83 11.63 10.21 13.01
N LYS A 84 12.25 10.96 12.08
CA LYS A 84 11.83 10.99 10.67
C LYS A 84 11.87 9.59 10.04
N ILE A 85 13.01 8.91 10.18
CA ILE A 85 13.22 7.55 9.66
C ILE A 85 12.22 6.56 10.25
N GLN A 86 11.95 6.62 11.56
CA GLN A 86 10.95 5.76 12.19
C GLN A 86 9.54 5.98 11.61
N ILE A 87 9.16 7.22 11.35
CA ILE A 87 7.86 7.54 10.74
C ILE A 87 7.80 7.05 9.30
N ARG A 88 8.87 7.20 8.51
CA ARG A 88 8.96 6.64 7.14
C ARG A 88 8.77 5.14 7.15
N ILE A 89 9.56 4.41 7.93
CA ILE A 89 9.49 2.94 8.01
C ILE A 89 8.10 2.50 8.47
N GLY A 90 7.53 3.16 9.48
CA GLY A 90 6.18 2.86 9.95
C GLY A 90 5.12 3.06 8.87
N PHE A 91 5.24 4.13 8.08
CA PHE A 91 4.34 4.38 6.95
C PHE A 91 4.51 3.35 5.84
N GLU A 92 5.74 3.00 5.47
CA GLU A 92 6.05 1.98 4.45
C GLU A 92 5.41 0.64 4.82
N VAL A 93 5.60 0.16 6.05
CA VAL A 93 5.03 -1.11 6.54
C VAL A 93 3.50 -1.07 6.52
N TYR A 94 2.91 0.03 7.01
CA TYR A 94 1.45 0.21 6.95
C TYR A 94 0.93 0.17 5.51
N ASN A 95 1.58 0.90 4.61
CA ASN A 95 1.13 1.12 3.25
C ASN A 95 1.32 -0.12 2.38
N GLU A 96 2.38 -0.89 2.61
CA GLU A 96 2.59 -2.21 2.00
C GLU A 96 1.41 -3.14 2.34
N ARG A 97 1.10 -3.31 3.64
CA ARG A 97 -0.04 -4.14 4.06
C ARG A 97 -1.37 -3.62 3.51
N ARG A 98 -1.56 -2.31 3.45
CA ARG A 98 -2.75 -1.69 2.86
C ARG A 98 -2.93 -2.08 1.39
N ILE A 99 -1.87 -1.92 0.59
CA ILE A 99 -1.90 -2.21 -0.84
C ILE A 99 -2.14 -3.71 -1.09
N THR A 100 -1.48 -4.59 -0.32
CA THR A 100 -1.71 -6.04 -0.41
C THR A 100 -3.17 -6.39 -0.15
N LEU A 101 -3.77 -5.89 0.95
CA LEU A 101 -5.16 -6.15 1.27
C LEU A 101 -6.13 -5.57 0.23
N GLU A 102 -5.83 -4.38 -0.32
CA GLU A 102 -6.64 -3.79 -1.39
C GLU A 102 -6.59 -4.62 -2.67
N ALA A 103 -5.44 -5.18 -3.02
CA ALA A 103 -5.29 -6.10 -4.16
C ALA A 103 -6.06 -7.40 -3.94
N GLU A 104 -5.94 -8.05 -2.77
CA GLU A 104 -6.69 -9.26 -2.46
C GLU A 104 -8.22 -9.03 -2.46
N ILE A 105 -8.66 -7.85 -2.03
CA ILE A 105 -10.07 -7.44 -2.14
C ILE A 105 -10.49 -7.30 -3.61
N ASP A 106 -9.65 -6.70 -4.45
CA ASP A 106 -9.93 -6.53 -5.88
C ASP A 106 -10.00 -7.88 -6.60
N ASP A 107 -9.06 -8.80 -6.33
CA ASP A 107 -9.07 -10.16 -6.86
C ASP A 107 -10.36 -10.90 -6.49
N ARG A 108 -10.78 -10.81 -5.22
CA ARG A 108 -12.03 -11.45 -4.78
C ARG A 108 -13.26 -10.81 -5.43
N ILE A 109 -13.25 -9.50 -5.68
CA ILE A 109 -14.34 -8.83 -6.41
C ILE A 109 -14.40 -9.34 -7.85
N GLU A 110 -13.27 -9.56 -8.51
CA GLU A 110 -13.19 -10.12 -9.86
C GLU A 110 -13.75 -11.56 -9.92
N ASP A 111 -13.40 -12.40 -8.95
CA ASP A 111 -14.00 -13.74 -8.79
C ASP A 111 -15.52 -13.65 -8.69
N LEU A 112 -16.03 -12.74 -7.86
CA LEU A 112 -17.46 -12.55 -7.67
C LEU A 112 -18.15 -12.04 -8.93
N ASP A 113 -17.50 -11.13 -9.67
CA ASP A 113 -17.99 -10.64 -10.96
C ASP A 113 -18.06 -11.77 -12.01
N SER A 114 -17.25 -12.82 -11.87
CA SER A 114 -17.34 -14.04 -12.68
C SER A 114 -18.38 -15.04 -12.17
N LEU A 115 -18.59 -15.16 -10.85
CA LEU A 115 -19.52 -16.11 -10.23
C LEU A 115 -20.98 -15.69 -10.32
N ILE A 116 -21.28 -14.39 -10.11
CA ILE A 116 -22.66 -13.88 -10.08
C ILE A 116 -23.44 -14.19 -11.37
N PRO A 117 -22.89 -14.01 -12.59
CA PRO A 117 -23.59 -14.32 -13.84
C PRO A 117 -23.89 -15.81 -14.06
N GLN A 118 -23.22 -16.70 -13.33
CA GLN A 118 -23.42 -18.15 -13.42
C GLN A 118 -24.59 -18.62 -12.53
N GLN A 119 -25.13 -17.74 -11.69
CA GLN A 119 -26.23 -18.05 -10.79
C GLN A 119 -27.57 -17.73 -11.44
N GLU A 120 -28.61 -18.50 -11.11
CA GLU A 120 -29.98 -18.14 -11.48
C GLU A 120 -30.33 -16.75 -10.93
N PRO A 121 -30.97 -15.86 -11.72
CA PRO A 121 -31.34 -14.53 -11.26
C PRO A 121 -32.18 -14.57 -9.99
N ASN A 122 -31.83 -13.74 -8.99
CA ASN A 122 -32.49 -13.67 -7.67
C ASN A 122 -32.43 -14.96 -6.83
N SER A 123 -31.65 -15.97 -7.23
CA SER A 123 -31.35 -17.09 -6.36
C SER A 123 -30.66 -16.62 -5.07
N ARG A 124 -30.76 -17.44 -4.02
CA ARG A 124 -30.10 -17.16 -2.74
C ARG A 124 -28.60 -16.97 -2.92
N CYS A 125 -27.96 -17.74 -3.82
CA CYS A 125 -26.54 -17.58 -4.13
C CYS A 125 -26.23 -16.32 -4.95
N SER A 126 -27.07 -15.94 -5.91
CA SER A 126 -26.92 -14.67 -6.62
C SER A 126 -26.95 -13.48 -5.64
N ILE A 127 -27.93 -13.44 -4.73
CA ILE A 127 -28.06 -12.40 -3.71
C ILE A 127 -26.87 -12.43 -2.74
N PHE A 128 -26.46 -13.62 -2.31
CA PHE A 128 -25.32 -13.80 -1.41
C PHE A 128 -24.02 -13.25 -1.99
N TYR A 129 -23.67 -13.60 -3.22
CA TYR A 129 -22.45 -13.11 -3.87
C TYR A 129 -22.52 -11.61 -4.19
N GLN A 130 -23.69 -11.08 -4.57
CA GLN A 130 -23.88 -9.64 -4.72
C GLN A 130 -23.62 -8.89 -3.41
N ARG A 131 -24.09 -9.43 -2.28
CA ARG A 131 -23.82 -8.87 -0.95
C ARG A 131 -22.34 -8.89 -0.61
N GLN A 132 -21.64 -10.01 -0.86
CA GLN A 132 -20.19 -10.10 -0.64
C GLN A 132 -19.44 -9.02 -1.42
N ARG A 133 -19.76 -8.88 -2.71
CA ARG A 133 -19.14 -7.88 -3.59
C ARG A 133 -19.34 -6.46 -3.08
N ASN A 134 -20.56 -6.11 -2.68
CA ASN A 134 -20.87 -4.78 -2.16
C ASN A 134 -20.13 -4.50 -0.84
N LEU A 135 -20.03 -5.48 0.05
CA LEU A 135 -19.28 -5.35 1.31
C LEU A 135 -17.79 -5.16 1.06
N LEU A 136 -17.21 -5.91 0.12
CA LEU A 136 -15.79 -5.80 -0.25
C LEU A 136 -15.45 -4.45 -0.88
N LYS A 137 -16.31 -3.92 -1.75
CA LYS A 137 -16.14 -2.56 -2.32
C LYS A 137 -16.07 -1.48 -1.23
N LYS A 138 -16.94 -1.59 -0.21
CA LYS A 138 -16.93 -0.67 0.94
C LYS A 138 -15.72 -0.90 1.85
N ALA A 139 -15.20 -2.14 1.94
CA ALA A 139 -14.09 -2.48 2.82
C ALA A 139 -12.77 -1.77 2.45
N LYS A 140 -12.56 -1.41 1.17
CA LYS A 140 -11.32 -0.74 0.71
C LYS A 140 -10.99 0.56 1.43
N THR A 141 -11.99 1.26 1.98
CA THR A 141 -11.78 2.51 2.71
C THR A 141 -11.60 2.32 4.22
N LEU A 142 -11.73 1.09 4.73
CA LEU A 142 -11.60 0.80 6.17
C LEU A 142 -10.13 0.68 6.59
N THR A 143 -9.88 0.50 7.89
CA THR A 143 -8.54 0.19 8.42
C THR A 143 -8.04 -1.16 7.90
N ASN A 144 -6.73 -1.40 7.91
CA ASN A 144 -6.14 -2.68 7.47
C ASN A 144 -6.71 -3.88 8.22
N ASP A 145 -6.89 -3.79 9.55
CA ASP A 145 -7.51 -4.87 10.33
C ASP A 145 -8.96 -5.14 9.90
N LYS A 146 -9.70 -4.09 9.53
CA LYS A 146 -11.08 -4.22 9.06
C LYS A 146 -11.16 -4.71 7.62
N LYS A 147 -10.20 -4.35 6.76
CA LYS A 147 -10.03 -4.93 5.43
C LYS A 147 -9.83 -6.44 5.52
N GLU A 148 -8.88 -6.89 6.34
CA GLU A 148 -8.58 -8.31 6.55
C GLU A 148 -9.80 -9.07 7.09
N GLN A 149 -10.47 -8.52 8.12
CA GLN A 149 -11.69 -9.09 8.65
C GLN A 149 -12.76 -9.25 7.55
N LYS A 150 -13.01 -8.19 6.77
CA LYS A 150 -14.03 -8.20 5.71
C LYS A 150 -13.66 -9.11 4.57
N LEU A 151 -12.39 -9.21 4.22
CA LEU A 151 -11.92 -10.15 3.22
C LEU A 151 -12.26 -11.57 3.67
N LYS A 152 -11.83 -11.97 4.87
CA LYS A 152 -12.11 -13.30 5.44
C LYS A 152 -13.60 -13.64 5.50
N GLU A 153 -14.44 -12.70 5.96
CA GLU A 153 -15.90 -12.87 6.03
C GLU A 153 -16.54 -13.08 4.65
N ASN A 154 -15.95 -12.55 3.58
CA ASN A 154 -16.51 -12.55 2.22
C ASN A 154 -15.71 -13.41 1.23
N SER A 155 -14.82 -14.28 1.73
CA SER A 155 -14.10 -15.29 0.94
C SER A 155 -14.82 -16.64 0.85
N VAL A 156 -15.96 -16.80 1.54
CA VAL A 156 -16.68 -18.08 1.59
C VAL A 156 -17.58 -18.29 0.37
N SER A 157 -17.72 -19.54 -0.07
CA SER A 157 -18.70 -19.92 -1.09
C SER A 157 -20.13 -19.81 -0.56
N CYS A 158 -21.09 -19.70 -1.47
CA CYS A 158 -22.51 -19.76 -1.12
C CYS A 158 -22.83 -21.08 -0.42
N PRO A 159 -23.50 -21.06 0.76
CA PRO A 159 -23.84 -22.27 1.50
C PRO A 159 -25.18 -22.90 1.09
N PHE A 160 -25.90 -22.29 0.14
CA PHE A 160 -27.21 -22.78 -0.31
C PHE A 160 -27.01 -23.73 -1.49
N GLU A 161 -27.72 -24.85 -1.49
CA GLU A 161 -27.76 -25.73 -2.66
C GLU A 161 -28.68 -25.10 -3.72
N ASP A 162 -28.31 -25.21 -5.00
CA ASP A 162 -29.06 -24.64 -6.13
C ASP A 162 -30.49 -25.21 -6.30
N TYR A 163 -30.88 -26.19 -5.48
CA TYR A 163 -32.17 -26.89 -5.53
C TYR A 163 -33.24 -26.37 -4.56
N ASP A 164 -33.00 -25.28 -3.83
CA ASP A 164 -33.98 -24.67 -2.90
C ASP A 164 -34.92 -23.65 -3.57
N ASP A 165 -35.25 -23.83 -4.86
CA ASP A 165 -36.07 -22.88 -5.64
C ASP A 165 -37.59 -22.97 -5.39
N LEU A 166 -38.03 -23.58 -4.28
CA LEU A 166 -39.45 -23.61 -3.93
C LEU A 166 -39.66 -23.41 -2.43
N ARG A 167 -39.61 -22.15 -1.98
CA ARG A 167 -40.65 -21.60 -1.09
C ARG A 167 -40.51 -20.08 -0.92
N ASN A 168 -41.63 -19.41 -1.25
CA ASN A 168 -42.09 -18.19 -0.60
C ASN A 168 -41.59 -18.13 0.84
N ASP A 169 -41.01 -17.01 1.24
CA ASP A 169 -41.54 -16.19 2.33
C ASP A 169 -40.95 -14.78 2.22
N LYS A 170 -41.85 -13.80 2.14
CA LYS A 170 -41.53 -12.38 2.23
C LYS A 170 -41.01 -12.12 3.65
N GLU A 171 -39.73 -11.88 3.80
CA GLU A 171 -39.20 -11.30 5.03
C GLU A 171 -39.04 -9.79 4.84
N GLU A 172 -39.80 -9.05 5.65
CA GLU A 172 -39.85 -7.60 5.73
C GLU A 172 -38.44 -7.05 6.01
N ILE A 173 -37.94 -6.21 5.10
CA ILE A 173 -36.67 -5.50 5.32
C ILE A 173 -36.97 -4.33 6.26
N GLU A 174 -36.52 -4.44 7.51
CA GLU A 174 -36.43 -3.29 8.42
C GLU A 174 -35.42 -2.28 7.86
N ASP A 175 -35.94 -1.08 7.60
CA ASP A 175 -35.22 0.08 7.08
C ASP A 175 -34.23 0.58 8.14
N VAL A 176 -32.97 0.17 8.03
CA VAL A 176 -31.90 0.69 8.89
C VAL A 176 -31.55 2.09 8.40
N SER A 177 -32.04 3.10 9.12
CA SER A 177 -31.70 4.50 8.93
C SER A 177 -30.18 4.71 9.02
N GLU A 178 -29.54 4.97 7.88
CA GLU A 178 -28.16 5.45 7.82
C GLU A 178 -28.14 6.93 8.25
N GLU A 179 -27.50 7.22 9.38
CA GLU A 179 -27.11 8.59 9.72
C GLU A 179 -26.05 9.10 8.72
N PRO A 180 -26.19 10.31 8.18
CA PRO A 180 -25.20 10.88 7.29
C PRO A 180 -23.97 11.33 8.10
N LEU A 181 -22.89 10.56 7.99
CA LEU A 181 -21.58 11.05 8.42
C LEU A 181 -21.09 12.10 7.42
N LEU A 182 -21.32 13.36 7.80
CA LEU A 182 -20.67 14.52 7.20
C LEU A 182 -19.14 14.39 7.38
N VAL A 183 -18.40 14.38 6.27
CA VAL A 183 -16.97 14.68 6.29
C VAL A 183 -16.63 15.68 5.19
N ASN A 184 -16.66 16.95 5.60
CA ASN A 184 -15.80 18.02 5.09
C ASN A 184 -14.63 18.12 6.10
N ASN A 185 -13.36 18.37 5.78
CA ASN A 185 -12.68 18.93 4.62
C ASN A 185 -11.36 18.16 4.40
N GLY A 186 -10.68 18.44 3.29
CA GLY A 186 -9.53 17.71 2.77
C GLY A 186 -8.40 17.36 3.74
N CYS A 187 -7.54 16.45 3.24
CA CYS A 187 -6.21 16.17 3.76
C CYS A 187 -5.38 17.47 3.88
#